data_AF-A0A5K1H388-F1
#
_entry.id   AF-A0A5K1H388-F1
#
_cell.length_a   1.000
_cell.length_b   1.000
_cell.length_c   1.000
_cell.angle_alpha   90.00
_cell.angle_beta   90.00
_cell.angle_gamma   90.00
#
_symmetry.space_group_name_H-M   'P 1'
#
loop_
_entity.id
_entity.type
_entity.pdbx_description
1 polymer ?
#
loop_
_entity_poly.entity_id
_entity_poly.type
_entity_poly.pdbx_seq_one_letter_code
_entity_poly.pdbx_strand_id
1 'polypeptide(L)'
;TGKTKTIVGIVSALLALDATQKIDQQKAQGSNGVWESNSKRLSNQSVAIARAWQDAALARQVAKEGDNMATVSVGSFKRKRVLICAQSNAAVDELVSRISRDGLYGSDGLIYKPYLVRTGNVKTVHPNSMSFFIDTLVEQRLAEQRINEGDISNDVNLGSTVLRSELEKLMERIQSFEAKRAKFRDNSELETRTKLGEMAAEDDDLEDMSEAATEVTLQRLNAKKKAIYRDLSIAQARERKTFEESRSQKLRLRKCIIREAEILVTTLSGCGGDIYAVCSESISSNRFGRPSEEFLFDVVVIDEAAQ
;
A
#
# COMPACT_ATOMS: atom_id res chain seq x y z
N THR A 1 -6.14 11.52 -28.41
CA THR A 1 -6.57 12.52 -29.39
C THR A 1 -5.35 13.21 -30.01
N GLY A 2 -5.53 14.16 -30.94
CA GLY A 2 -4.41 15.00 -31.42
C GLY A 2 -3.78 15.80 -30.27
N LYS A 3 -4.62 16.36 -29.38
CA LYS A 3 -4.20 17.11 -28.19
C LYS A 3 -3.28 16.31 -27.27
N THR A 4 -3.68 15.10 -26.89
CA THR A 4 -2.84 14.25 -26.02
C THR A 4 -1.55 13.81 -26.70
N LYS A 5 -1.49 13.75 -28.04
CA LYS A 5 -0.23 13.50 -28.78
C LYS A 5 0.73 14.67 -28.59
N THR A 6 0.20 15.89 -28.73
CA THR A 6 0.96 17.12 -28.53
C THR A 6 1.47 17.20 -27.09
N ILE A 7 0.64 16.90 -26.09
CA ILE A 7 1.04 16.90 -24.67
C ILE A 7 2.19 15.93 -24.44
N VAL A 8 2.10 14.69 -24.92
CA VAL A 8 3.19 13.71 -24.80
C VAL A 8 4.47 14.20 -25.46
N GLY A 9 4.38 14.83 -26.64
CA GLY A 9 5.53 15.44 -27.32
C GLY A 9 6.17 16.57 -26.52
N ILE A 10 5.36 17.46 -25.94
CA ILE A 10 5.81 18.56 -25.07
C ILE A 10 6.51 18.01 -23.83
N VAL A 11 5.90 17.04 -23.14
CA VAL A 11 6.46 16.41 -21.94
C VAL A 11 7.79 15.72 -22.26
N SER A 12 7.86 14.99 -23.38
CA SER A 12 9.09 14.37 -23.86
C SER A 12 10.21 15.39 -24.07
N ALA A 13 9.89 16.52 -24.71
CA ALA A 13 10.86 17.59 -24.93
C ALA A 13 11.33 18.21 -23.59
N LEU A 14 10.40 18.52 -22.68
CA LEU A 14 10.72 19.14 -21.38
C LEU A 14 11.61 18.26 -20.50
N LEU A 15 11.39 16.94 -20.53
CA LEU A 15 12.24 15.98 -19.83
C LEU A 15 13.61 15.83 -20.50
N ALA A 16 13.69 15.95 -21.82
CA ALA A 16 14.94 15.87 -22.58
C ALA A 16 15.83 17.14 -22.49
N LEU A 17 15.24 18.33 -22.34
CA LEU A 17 15.94 19.63 -22.48
C LEU A 17 17.11 19.86 -21.49
N ASP A 18 17.08 19.24 -20.30
CA ASP A 18 18.08 19.55 -19.25
C ASP A 18 19.32 18.65 -19.28
N ALA A 19 19.29 17.52 -19.97
CA ALA A 19 20.51 16.76 -20.19
C ALA A 19 21.48 17.56 -21.07
N THR A 20 20.96 18.35 -22.01
CA THR A 20 21.73 19.12 -22.97
C THR A 20 22.40 20.35 -22.33
N GLN A 21 21.73 21.05 -21.41
CA GLN A 21 22.33 22.21 -20.72
C GLN A 21 23.53 21.83 -19.83
N LYS A 22 23.58 20.59 -19.30
CA LYS A 22 24.71 20.12 -18.49
C LYS A 22 25.91 19.65 -19.32
N ILE A 23 25.70 19.19 -20.55
CA ILE A 23 26.80 18.85 -21.48
C ILE A 23 27.59 20.11 -21.87
N ASP A 24 26.90 21.24 -22.10
CA ASP A 24 27.58 22.50 -22.43
C ASP A 24 28.29 23.13 -21.22
N GLN A 25 27.77 23.00 -20.00
CA GLN A 25 28.47 23.45 -18.80
C GLN A 25 29.73 22.63 -18.48
N GLN A 26 29.74 21.33 -18.79
CA GLN A 26 30.95 20.51 -18.64
C GLN A 26 31.99 20.77 -19.73
N LYS A 27 31.58 21.16 -20.95
CA LYS A 27 32.52 21.62 -21.99
C LYS A 27 33.15 22.97 -21.68
N ALA A 28 32.50 23.83 -20.91
CA ALA A 28 33.01 25.16 -20.55
C ALA A 28 34.06 25.15 -19.42
N GLN A 29 34.24 24.05 -18.68
CA GLN A 29 35.21 23.94 -17.57
C GLN A 29 36.37 22.96 -17.82
N GLY A 30 36.57 22.50 -19.05
CA GLY A 30 37.64 21.56 -19.40
C GLY A 30 38.43 21.97 -20.64
N SER A 31 39.18 23.07 -20.59
CA SER A 31 40.21 23.35 -21.60
C SER A 31 41.49 22.59 -21.23
N ASN A 32 41.74 21.45 -21.90
CA ASN A 32 43.08 21.06 -22.37
C ASN A 32 42.99 19.81 -23.28
N GLY A 33 43.42 19.99 -24.55
CA GLY A 33 43.90 19.00 -25.54
C GLY A 33 43.14 17.67 -25.69
N VAL A 34 42.69 17.24 -26.86
CA VAL A 34 43.42 17.10 -28.13
C VAL A 34 42.39 17.02 -29.26
N TRP A 35 42.65 17.72 -30.35
CA TRP A 35 41.95 17.51 -31.62
C TRP A 35 42.38 16.20 -32.23
N GLU A 36 41.45 15.25 -32.40
CA GLU A 36 41.57 14.22 -33.42
C GLU A 36 40.23 14.05 -34.15
N SER A 37 40.25 14.40 -35.44
CA SER A 37 39.15 14.20 -36.36
C SER A 37 39.07 12.74 -36.82
N ASN A 38 37.82 12.29 -37.02
CA ASN A 38 37.38 11.21 -37.90
C ASN A 38 37.85 9.77 -37.59
N SER A 39 36.90 8.93 -37.18
CA SER A 39 36.46 7.85 -38.08
C SER A 39 35.11 7.27 -37.68
N LYS A 40 34.24 7.07 -38.67
CA LYS A 40 32.95 6.38 -38.58
C LYS A 40 33.15 5.02 -37.92
N ARG A 41 32.60 4.79 -36.73
CA ARG A 41 32.52 3.45 -36.13
C ARG A 41 31.06 3.01 -36.09
N LEU A 42 30.71 2.15 -37.04
CA LEU A 42 29.50 1.33 -36.99
C LEU A 42 29.55 0.50 -35.69
N SER A 43 28.74 0.89 -34.71
CA SER A 43 28.66 0.20 -33.42
C SER A 43 27.83 -1.07 -33.59
N ASN A 44 28.50 -2.22 -33.74
CA ASN A 44 27.83 -3.51 -33.68
C ASN A 44 27.21 -3.69 -32.29
N GLN A 45 25.90 -3.95 -32.24
CA GLN A 45 25.10 -4.09 -31.02
C GLN A 45 25.70 -5.08 -30.00
N SER A 46 26.42 -6.10 -30.49
CA SER A 46 27.11 -7.10 -29.68
C SER A 46 28.22 -6.51 -28.78
N VAL A 47 28.91 -5.45 -29.21
CA VAL A 47 29.98 -4.80 -28.43
C VAL A 47 29.39 -3.92 -27.32
N ALA A 48 28.22 -3.31 -27.56
CA ALA A 48 27.51 -2.53 -26.56
C ALA A 48 26.94 -3.43 -25.45
N ILE A 49 26.40 -4.60 -25.81
CA ILE A 49 25.89 -5.59 -24.86
C ILE A 49 27.04 -6.15 -24.00
N ALA A 50 28.18 -6.48 -24.60
CA ALA A 50 29.35 -6.97 -23.87
C ALA A 50 29.86 -5.95 -22.84
N ARG A 51 29.93 -4.66 -23.21
CA ARG A 51 30.28 -3.58 -22.28
C ARG A 51 29.26 -3.40 -21.16
N ALA A 52 27.96 -3.46 -21.47
CA ALA A 52 26.91 -3.33 -20.48
C ALA A 52 26.93 -4.47 -19.44
N TRP A 53 27.25 -5.70 -19.87
CA TRP A 53 27.41 -6.84 -18.94
C TRP A 53 28.66 -6.72 -18.08
N GLN A 54 29.75 -6.19 -18.64
CA GLN A 54 30.99 -5.94 -17.91
C GLN A 54 30.82 -4.85 -16.85
N ASP A 55 30.13 -3.75 -17.19
CA ASP A 55 29.78 -2.67 -16.26
C ASP A 55 28.81 -3.16 -15.17
N ALA A 56 27.83 -3.99 -15.52
CA ALA A 56 26.90 -4.57 -14.57
C ALA A 56 27.57 -5.56 -13.58
N ALA A 57 28.60 -6.29 -14.04
CA ALA A 57 29.39 -7.17 -13.18
C ALA A 57 30.26 -6.39 -12.18
N LEU A 58 30.90 -5.31 -12.64
CA LEU A 58 31.69 -4.40 -11.80
C LEU A 58 30.81 -3.67 -10.76
N ALA A 59 29.63 -3.19 -11.17
CA ALA A 59 28.69 -2.51 -10.26
C ALA A 59 28.20 -3.43 -9.12
N ARG A 60 28.06 -4.73 -9.38
CA ARG A 60 27.67 -5.72 -8.35
C ARG A 60 28.81 -6.05 -7.38
N GLN A 61 30.07 -5.87 -7.78
CA GLN A 61 31.23 -6.10 -6.93
C GLN A 61 31.44 -4.93 -5.96
N VAL A 62 31.16 -3.70 -6.39
CA VAL A 62 31.24 -2.49 -5.55
C VAL A 62 30.11 -2.42 -4.51
N ALA A 63 28.94 -3.02 -4.78
CA ALA A 63 27.83 -3.04 -3.82
C ALA A 63 28.00 -4.05 -2.66
N LYS A 64 29.01 -4.94 -2.73
CA LYS A 64 29.19 -6.04 -1.77
C LYS A 64 30.26 -5.78 -0.72
N GLU A 65 31.00 -4.68 -0.81
CA GLU A 65 32.01 -4.27 0.16
C GLU A 65 31.83 -2.79 0.55
N GLY A 66 31.48 -2.55 1.80
CA GLY A 66 31.77 -1.26 2.46
C GLY A 66 30.58 -0.38 2.82
N ASP A 67 29.97 -0.71 3.95
CA ASP A 67 29.36 0.29 4.84
C ASP A 67 30.51 1.18 5.38
N ASN A 68 30.45 2.49 5.08
CA ASN A 68 31.20 3.64 5.63
C ASN A 68 31.87 4.57 4.59
N MET A 69 31.25 5.75 4.45
CA MET A 69 31.84 7.08 4.20
C MET A 69 32.97 7.20 3.16
N ALA A 70 32.63 7.68 1.96
CA ALA A 70 33.25 8.87 1.35
C ALA A 70 32.62 9.16 -0.02
N THR A 71 32.20 10.41 -0.19
CA THR A 71 32.09 11.17 -1.43
C THR A 71 32.61 10.48 -2.70
N VAL A 72 31.73 9.75 -3.39
CA VAL A 72 31.75 9.71 -4.85
C VAL A 72 30.48 10.40 -5.29
N SER A 73 30.65 11.65 -5.69
CA SER A 73 29.66 12.43 -6.44
C SER A 73 29.46 11.79 -7.83
N VAL A 74 28.89 10.58 -7.87
CA VAL A 74 28.08 10.17 -9.01
C VAL A 74 26.85 11.06 -8.89
N GLY A 75 26.86 12.19 -9.60
CA GLY A 75 25.82 13.20 -9.52
C GLY A 75 24.46 12.51 -9.49
N SER A 76 23.76 12.62 -8.37
CA SER A 76 22.36 12.17 -8.28
C SER A 76 21.60 13.02 -9.29
N PHE A 77 21.48 12.51 -10.52
CA PHE A 77 20.68 13.12 -11.55
C PHE A 77 19.24 12.96 -11.10
N LYS A 78 18.75 13.90 -10.28
CA LYS A 78 17.33 14.01 -9.99
C LYS A 78 16.63 14.14 -11.35
N ARG A 79 15.89 13.09 -11.72
CA ARG A 79 15.08 13.10 -12.93
C ARG A 79 13.96 14.10 -12.72
N LYS A 80 13.75 14.94 -13.73
CA LYS A 80 12.68 15.93 -13.69
C LYS A 80 11.34 15.26 -13.46
N ARG A 81 10.48 15.92 -12.69
CA ARG A 81 9.15 15.46 -12.33
C ARG A 81 8.09 16.34 -12.97
N VAL A 82 7.12 15.70 -13.62
CA VAL A 82 6.06 16.39 -14.36
C VAL A 82 4.70 16.00 -13.80
N LEU A 83 3.90 17.01 -13.47
CA LEU A 83 2.48 16.85 -13.15
C LEU A 83 1.66 17.17 -14.40
N ILE A 84 0.83 16.23 -14.85
CA ILE A 84 -0.10 16.40 -15.97
C ILE A 84 -1.52 16.38 -15.44
N CYS A 85 -2.20 17.51 -15.59
CA CYS A 85 -3.62 17.66 -15.31
C CYS A 85 -4.39 17.59 -16.63
N ALA A 86 -5.36 16.67 -16.74
CA ALA A 86 -6.24 16.58 -17.90
C ALA A 86 -7.70 16.88 -17.55
N GLN A 87 -8.47 17.28 -18.57
CA GLN A 87 -9.86 17.69 -18.43
C GLN A 87 -10.79 16.59 -17.87
N SER A 88 -10.56 15.32 -18.21
CA SER A 88 -11.45 14.22 -17.84
C SER A 88 -10.67 12.93 -17.55
N ASN A 89 -11.30 11.99 -16.82
CA ASN A 89 -10.69 10.68 -16.55
C ASN A 89 -10.33 9.92 -17.81
N ALA A 90 -11.16 9.99 -18.86
CA ALA A 90 -10.87 9.35 -20.15
C ALA A 90 -9.64 9.97 -20.82
N ALA A 91 -9.45 11.29 -20.73
CA ALA A 91 -8.24 11.95 -21.26
C ALA A 91 -6.99 11.54 -20.47
N VAL A 92 -7.12 11.43 -19.14
CA VAL A 92 -6.04 10.92 -18.29
C VAL A 92 -5.66 9.49 -18.66
N ASP A 93 -6.63 8.59 -18.80
CA ASP A 93 -6.37 7.19 -19.12
C ASP A 93 -5.80 7.01 -20.53
N GLU A 94 -6.18 7.88 -21.45
CA GLU A 94 -5.61 7.92 -22.78
C GLU A 94 -4.14 8.39 -22.78
N LEU A 95 -3.79 9.40 -21.97
CA LEU A 95 -2.40 9.81 -21.72
C LEU A 95 -1.58 8.68 -21.10
N VAL A 96 -2.11 8.00 -20.08
CA VAL A 96 -1.44 6.86 -19.43
C VAL A 96 -1.18 5.73 -20.42
N SER A 97 -2.19 5.39 -21.24
CA SER A 97 -2.09 4.37 -22.28
C SER A 97 -1.02 4.73 -23.33
N ARG A 98 -0.96 6.00 -23.74
CA ARG A 98 0.07 6.47 -24.69
C ARG A 98 1.47 6.40 -24.12
N ILE A 99 1.69 6.97 -22.93
CA ILE A 99 3.01 7.01 -22.31
C ILE A 99 3.51 5.59 -22.01
N SER A 100 2.63 4.69 -21.54
CA SER A 100 3.00 3.31 -21.23
C SER A 100 3.29 2.45 -22.47
N ARG A 101 2.55 2.66 -23.57
CA ARG A 101 2.72 1.92 -24.82
C ARG A 101 3.86 2.48 -25.67
N ASP A 102 3.83 3.77 -25.94
CA ASP A 102 4.68 4.44 -26.93
C ASP A 102 5.99 4.96 -26.29
N GLY A 103 6.02 5.14 -24.95
CA GLY A 103 7.16 5.68 -24.22
C GLY A 103 7.37 7.18 -24.46
N LEU A 104 8.50 7.71 -23.97
CA LEU A 104 8.96 9.07 -24.21
C LEU A 104 10.36 9.05 -24.81
N TYR A 105 10.71 10.08 -25.59
CA TYR A 105 12.07 10.27 -26.08
C TYR A 105 12.92 10.94 -25.00
N GLY A 106 14.03 10.29 -24.65
CA GLY A 106 15.10 10.84 -23.82
C GLY A 106 15.94 11.86 -24.57
N SER A 107 16.91 12.44 -23.87
CA SER A 107 17.85 13.41 -24.44
C SER A 107 18.82 12.82 -25.46
N ASP A 108 19.03 11.51 -25.40
CA ASP A 108 19.77 10.71 -26.37
C ASP A 108 18.94 10.38 -27.62
N GLY A 109 17.66 10.79 -27.65
CA GLY A 109 16.71 10.44 -28.70
C GLY A 109 16.21 8.99 -28.63
N LEU A 110 16.57 8.23 -27.59
CA LEU A 110 16.07 6.87 -27.38
C LEU A 110 14.73 6.90 -26.64
N ILE A 111 13.88 5.91 -26.93
CA ILE A 111 12.59 5.77 -26.25
C ILE A 111 12.82 5.08 -24.90
N TYR A 112 12.31 5.68 -23.83
CA TYR A 112 12.30 5.11 -22.48
C TYR A 112 10.89 5.16 -21.87
N LYS A 113 10.67 4.37 -20.81
CA LYS A 113 9.41 4.37 -20.05
C LYS A 113 9.63 5.02 -18.69
N PRO A 114 9.09 6.22 -18.44
CA PRO A 114 9.25 6.91 -17.16
C PRO A 114 8.46 6.22 -16.05
N TYR A 115 8.81 6.48 -14.79
CA TYR A 115 7.97 6.04 -13.68
C TYR A 115 6.67 6.85 -13.65
N LEU A 116 5.60 6.23 -14.15
CA LEU A 116 4.31 6.82 -14.41
C LEU A 116 3.30 6.44 -13.32
N VAL A 117 2.62 7.44 -12.75
CA VAL A 117 1.59 7.24 -11.71
C VAL A 117 0.30 7.96 -12.10
N ARG A 118 -0.81 7.24 -12.00
CA ARG A 118 -2.17 7.76 -12.14
C ARG A 118 -2.81 7.89 -10.76
N THR A 119 -3.34 9.08 -10.44
CA THR A 119 -4.09 9.32 -9.20
C THR A 119 -5.51 9.73 -9.50
N GLY A 120 -6.49 9.36 -8.67
CA GLY A 120 -7.90 9.70 -8.85
C GLY A 120 -8.82 8.72 -8.14
N ASN A 121 -10.11 8.73 -8.49
CA ASN A 121 -11.08 7.79 -7.93
C ASN A 121 -11.00 6.44 -8.65
N VAL A 122 -10.78 5.35 -7.90
CA VAL A 122 -10.69 3.97 -8.41
C VAL A 122 -11.86 3.59 -9.32
N LYS A 123 -13.08 4.07 -9.04
CA LYS A 123 -14.28 3.75 -9.84
C LYS A 123 -14.24 4.31 -11.26
N THR A 124 -13.38 5.28 -11.50
CA THR A 124 -13.30 6.03 -12.77
C THR A 124 -12.06 5.71 -13.59
N VAL A 125 -11.21 4.82 -13.09
CA VAL A 125 -9.95 4.42 -13.76
C VAL A 125 -10.26 3.33 -14.77
N HIS A 126 -9.82 3.53 -16.02
CA HIS A 126 -9.93 2.51 -17.05
C HIS A 126 -9.04 1.28 -16.72
N PRO A 127 -9.47 0.04 -17.02
CA PRO A 127 -8.69 -1.18 -16.76
C PRO A 127 -7.24 -1.16 -17.25
N ASN A 128 -7.00 -0.61 -18.46
CA ASN A 128 -5.64 -0.47 -19.02
C ASN A 128 -4.73 0.47 -18.22
N SER A 129 -5.30 1.35 -17.40
CA SER A 129 -4.55 2.27 -16.53
C SER A 129 -4.38 1.72 -15.11
N MET A 130 -5.04 0.61 -14.75
CA MET A 130 -5.07 0.10 -13.36
C MET A 130 -3.69 -0.28 -12.83
N SER A 131 -2.78 -0.77 -13.68
CA SER A 131 -1.40 -1.09 -13.31
C SER A 131 -0.57 0.15 -12.95
N PHE A 132 -0.98 1.33 -13.40
CA PHE A 132 -0.33 2.61 -13.10
C PHE A 132 -1.06 3.38 -12.00
N PHE A 133 -2.20 2.87 -11.53
CA PHE A 133 -3.00 3.52 -10.51
C PHE A 133 -2.32 3.44 -9.13
N ILE A 134 -2.31 4.56 -8.42
CA ILE A 134 -1.60 4.69 -7.15
C ILE A 134 -1.98 3.64 -6.10
N ASP A 135 -3.26 3.28 -5.96
CA ASP A 135 -3.67 2.28 -4.96
C ASP A 135 -3.15 0.89 -5.34
N THR A 136 -3.18 0.55 -6.64
CA THR A 136 -2.62 -0.70 -7.16
C THR A 136 -1.12 -0.79 -6.92
N LEU A 137 -0.40 0.31 -7.15
CA LEU A 137 1.05 0.39 -6.91
C LEU A 137 1.39 0.25 -5.42
N VAL A 138 0.56 0.79 -4.52
CA VAL A 138 0.72 0.60 -3.06
C VAL A 138 0.50 -0.86 -2.69
N GLU A 139 -0.57 -1.49 -3.18
CA GLU A 139 -0.89 -2.89 -2.90
C GLU A 139 0.23 -3.81 -3.43
N GLN A 140 0.78 -3.52 -4.62
CA GLN A 140 1.90 -4.24 -5.19
C GLN A 140 3.16 -4.14 -4.31
N ARG A 141 3.55 -2.92 -3.88
CA ARG A 141 4.72 -2.74 -2.99
C ARG A 141 4.53 -3.44 -1.64
N LEU A 142 3.32 -3.44 -1.09
CA LEU A 142 3.00 -4.18 0.13
C LEU A 142 3.12 -5.69 -0.07
N ALA A 143 2.63 -6.21 -1.20
CA ALA A 143 2.76 -7.63 -1.52
C ALA A 143 4.23 -8.04 -1.69
N GLU A 144 5.03 -7.23 -2.39
CA GLU A 144 6.47 -7.44 -2.56
C GLU A 144 7.22 -7.43 -1.22
N GLN A 145 6.87 -6.50 -0.31
CA GLN A 145 7.44 -6.45 1.04
C GLN A 145 7.11 -7.71 1.85
N ARG A 146 5.86 -8.19 1.81
CA ARG A 146 5.45 -9.43 2.50
C ARG A 146 6.18 -10.66 1.97
N ILE A 147 6.39 -10.73 0.66
CA ILE A 147 7.13 -11.85 0.02
C ILE A 147 8.59 -11.83 0.47
N ASN A 148 9.23 -10.65 0.51
CA ASN A 148 10.62 -10.51 0.94
C ASN A 148 10.81 -10.74 2.44
N GLU A 149 9.82 -10.37 3.25
CA GLU A 149 9.81 -10.60 4.70
C GLU A 149 9.41 -12.05 5.06
N GLY A 150 9.06 -12.88 4.06
CA GLY A 150 8.84 -14.31 4.22
C GLY A 150 7.68 -14.66 5.15
N ASP A 151 6.69 -13.77 5.32
CA ASP A 151 5.78 -13.87 6.45
C ASP A 151 4.44 -14.58 6.17
N ILE A 152 4.17 -15.55 7.05
CA ILE A 152 3.02 -16.44 7.13
C ILE A 152 1.97 -15.71 7.99
N SER A 153 1.30 -14.70 7.43
CA SER A 153 0.42 -13.81 8.22
C SER A 153 -1.09 -13.97 7.93
N ASN A 154 -1.55 -15.19 7.65
CA ASN A 154 -3.01 -15.45 7.54
C ASN A 154 -3.68 -15.74 8.91
N ASP A 155 -2.92 -15.73 10.01
CA ASP A 155 -3.40 -16.20 11.33
C ASP A 155 -4.18 -15.12 12.13
N VAL A 156 -3.97 -13.83 11.84
CA VAL A 156 -4.45 -12.75 12.72
C VAL A 156 -5.98 -12.54 12.65
N ASN A 157 -6.61 -12.80 11.50
CA ASN A 157 -8.07 -12.66 11.32
C ASN A 157 -8.86 -13.91 11.75
N LEU A 158 -8.19 -15.05 11.85
CA LEU A 158 -8.82 -16.31 12.26
C LEU A 158 -9.07 -16.33 13.77
N GLY A 159 -8.17 -15.77 14.57
CA GLY A 159 -8.28 -15.75 16.03
C GLY A 159 -9.54 -15.04 16.57
N SER A 160 -9.86 -13.84 16.08
CA SER A 160 -11.06 -13.13 16.58
C SER A 160 -12.37 -13.73 16.10
N THR A 161 -12.41 -14.39 14.95
CA THR A 161 -13.63 -15.05 14.44
C THR A 161 -13.90 -16.35 15.19
N VAL A 162 -12.86 -17.11 15.51
CA VAL A 162 -12.94 -18.31 16.37
C VAL A 162 -13.39 -17.96 17.79
N LEU A 163 -12.82 -16.93 18.41
CA LEU A 163 -13.22 -16.47 19.76
C LEU A 163 -14.67 -16.01 19.83
N ARG A 164 -15.19 -15.38 18.75
CA ARG A 164 -16.61 -14.99 18.66
C ARG A 164 -17.53 -16.22 18.60
N SER A 165 -17.18 -17.22 17.80
CA SER A 165 -17.95 -18.48 17.72
C SER A 165 -17.93 -19.26 19.05
N GLU A 166 -16.79 -19.27 19.75
CA GLU A 166 -16.68 -19.93 21.05
C GLU A 166 -17.51 -19.22 22.13
N LEU A 167 -17.57 -17.88 22.09
CA LEU A 167 -18.46 -17.10 22.96
C LEU A 167 -19.94 -17.42 22.72
N GLU A 168 -20.35 -17.52 21.46
CA GLU A 168 -21.73 -17.82 21.06
C GLU A 168 -22.16 -19.21 21.56
N LYS A 169 -21.33 -20.23 21.34
CA LYS A 169 -21.53 -21.59 21.88
C LYS A 169 -21.61 -21.62 23.40
N LEU A 170 -20.79 -20.81 24.09
CA LEU A 170 -20.81 -20.74 25.55
C LEU A 170 -22.09 -20.06 26.06
N MET A 171 -22.58 -19.03 25.36
CA MET A 171 -23.84 -18.36 25.69
C MET A 171 -25.04 -19.29 25.53
N GLU A 172 -25.12 -20.05 24.44
CA GLU A 172 -26.17 -21.07 24.23
C GLU A 172 -26.15 -22.13 25.35
N ARG A 173 -24.95 -22.57 25.75
CA ARG A 173 -24.79 -23.54 26.83
C ARG A 173 -25.24 -22.98 28.17
N ILE A 174 -24.89 -21.74 28.51
CA ILE A 174 -25.39 -21.05 29.72
C ILE A 174 -26.92 -20.98 29.71
N GLN A 175 -27.51 -20.56 28.60
CA GLN A 175 -28.96 -20.45 28.46
C GLN A 175 -29.67 -21.80 28.62
N SER A 176 -29.06 -22.89 28.11
CA SER A 176 -29.58 -24.25 28.30
C SER A 176 -29.54 -24.72 29.75
N PHE A 177 -28.50 -24.36 30.52
CA PHE A 177 -28.40 -24.68 31.94
C PHE A 177 -29.35 -23.83 32.78
N GLU A 178 -29.53 -22.55 32.45
CA GLU A 178 -30.51 -21.68 33.08
C GLU A 178 -31.95 -22.16 32.82
N ALA A 179 -32.26 -22.58 31.60
CA ALA A 179 -33.56 -23.17 31.25
C ALA A 179 -33.80 -24.50 31.97
N LYS A 180 -32.78 -25.35 32.11
CA LYS A 180 -32.87 -26.58 32.92
C LYS A 180 -33.12 -26.24 34.39
N ARG A 181 -32.41 -25.26 34.95
CA ARG A 181 -32.60 -24.80 36.34
C ARG A 181 -34.01 -24.22 36.58
N ALA A 182 -34.56 -23.48 35.61
CA ALA A 182 -35.93 -22.98 35.67
C ALA A 182 -36.96 -24.12 35.66
N LYS A 183 -36.76 -25.15 34.83
CA LYS A 183 -37.62 -26.36 34.80
C LYS A 183 -37.58 -27.15 36.11
N PHE A 184 -36.40 -27.27 36.75
CA PHE A 184 -36.30 -27.88 38.08
C PHE A 184 -37.00 -27.05 39.17
N ARG A 185 -36.96 -25.71 39.07
CA ARG A 185 -37.65 -24.82 40.01
C ARG A 185 -39.19 -24.91 39.87
N ASP A 186 -39.70 -24.99 38.64
CA ASP A 186 -41.14 -25.23 38.39
C ASP A 186 -41.59 -26.63 38.84
N ASN A 187 -40.75 -27.67 38.66
CA ASN A 187 -41.05 -29.00 39.19
C ASN A 187 -41.02 -29.04 40.72
N SER A 188 -40.12 -28.31 41.38
CA SER A 188 -40.06 -28.23 42.86
C SER A 188 -41.28 -27.48 43.45
N GLU A 189 -41.77 -26.43 42.77
CA GLU A 189 -42.98 -25.71 43.17
C GLU A 189 -44.26 -26.53 42.92
N LEU A 190 -44.26 -27.41 41.91
CA LEU A 190 -45.36 -28.35 41.67
C LEU A 190 -45.33 -29.56 42.62
N GLU A 191 -44.14 -30.11 42.93
CA GLU A 191 -43.94 -31.24 43.85
C GLU A 191 -44.23 -30.88 45.31
N THR A 192 -44.09 -29.62 45.71
CA THR A 192 -44.50 -29.17 47.05
C THR A 192 -46.02 -29.01 47.18
N ARG A 193 -46.76 -28.91 46.06
CA ARG A 193 -48.24 -28.89 46.05
C ARG A 193 -48.88 -30.27 45.85
N THR A 194 -48.12 -31.29 45.45
CA THR A 194 -48.61 -32.65 45.14
C THR A 194 -48.16 -33.72 46.13
N LYS A 195 -47.90 -33.37 47.40
CA LYS A 195 -47.68 -34.34 48.49
C LYS A 195 -48.88 -34.50 49.43
N LEU A 196 -50.06 -34.70 48.84
CA LEU A 196 -51.22 -35.33 49.45
C LEU A 196 -51.89 -36.20 48.37
N GLY A 197 -51.40 -37.42 48.19
CA GLY A 197 -52.04 -38.40 47.29
C GLY A 197 -51.10 -39.45 46.67
N GLU A 198 -50.77 -40.46 47.48
CA GLU A 198 -50.61 -41.89 47.14
C GLU A 198 -49.77 -42.36 45.91
N MET A 199 -48.67 -43.05 46.26
CA MET A 199 -48.08 -44.30 45.73
C MET A 199 -48.31 -44.71 44.26
N ALA A 200 -47.21 -44.87 43.49
CA ALA A 200 -46.62 -46.19 43.14
C ALA A 200 -45.62 -46.13 41.95
N ALA A 201 -44.55 -46.94 42.08
CA ALA A 201 -43.77 -47.66 41.06
C ALA A 201 -42.84 -46.91 40.06
N GLU A 202 -41.55 -46.94 40.42
CA GLU A 202 -40.31 -47.33 39.70
C GLU A 202 -40.06 -47.09 38.19
N ASP A 203 -38.74 -47.04 37.88
CA ASP A 203 -38.02 -46.82 36.62
C ASP A 203 -37.99 -45.36 36.10
N ASP A 204 -36.88 -44.75 35.68
CA ASP A 204 -35.53 -45.19 35.36
C ASP A 204 -34.64 -43.92 35.23
N ASP A 205 -33.36 -44.01 35.61
CA ASP A 205 -32.28 -43.05 35.33
C ASP A 205 -32.51 -41.54 35.58
N LEU A 206 -32.86 -41.16 36.81
CA LEU A 206 -32.61 -39.79 37.28
C LEU A 206 -31.24 -39.72 37.97
N GLU A 207 -30.20 -39.48 37.16
CA GLU A 207 -28.92 -38.97 37.66
C GLU A 207 -29.19 -37.62 38.36
N ASP A 208 -29.37 -37.72 39.68
CA ASP A 208 -29.62 -36.62 40.61
C ASP A 208 -28.33 -35.80 40.73
N MET A 209 -28.06 -35.01 39.69
CA MET A 209 -27.00 -34.00 39.68
C MET A 209 -27.46 -32.86 40.58
N SER A 210 -27.24 -33.04 41.89
CA SER A 210 -27.49 -32.11 42.98
C SER A 210 -27.53 -30.64 42.55
N GLU A 211 -28.50 -29.88 43.04
CA GLU A 211 -28.61 -28.42 42.83
C GLU A 211 -27.26 -27.71 43.08
N ALA A 212 -26.48 -28.17 44.07
CA ALA A 212 -25.13 -27.69 44.35
C ALA A 212 -24.11 -28.01 43.24
N ALA A 213 -24.21 -29.17 42.58
CA ALA A 213 -23.38 -29.51 41.43
C ALA A 213 -23.72 -28.62 40.22
N THR A 214 -25.00 -28.30 40.02
CA THR A 214 -25.42 -27.36 38.96
C THR A 214 -24.92 -25.93 39.24
N GLU A 215 -24.96 -25.47 40.50
CA GLU A 215 -24.42 -24.18 40.95
C GLU A 215 -22.91 -24.06 40.65
N VAL A 216 -22.11 -25.08 41.00
CA VAL A 216 -20.66 -25.13 40.74
C VAL A 216 -20.35 -25.11 39.24
N THR A 217 -21.13 -25.83 38.42
CA THR A 217 -20.95 -25.80 36.95
C THR A 217 -21.29 -24.43 36.36
N LEU A 218 -22.31 -23.74 36.88
CA LEU A 218 -22.73 -22.42 36.41
C LEU A 218 -21.68 -21.34 36.77
N GLN A 219 -21.14 -21.39 37.99
CA GLN A 219 -20.00 -20.54 38.39
C GLN A 219 -18.78 -20.77 37.49
N ARG A 220 -18.46 -22.02 37.16
CA ARG A 220 -17.38 -22.37 36.22
C ARG A 220 -17.62 -21.81 34.82
N LEU A 221 -18.85 -21.88 34.31
CA LEU A 221 -19.23 -21.32 33.01
C LEU A 221 -19.15 -19.79 33.00
N ASN A 222 -19.58 -19.12 34.07
CA ASN A 222 -19.46 -17.67 34.22
C ASN A 222 -18.00 -17.21 34.33
N ALA A 223 -17.15 -17.97 35.01
CA ALA A 223 -15.71 -17.72 35.04
C ALA A 223 -15.08 -17.83 33.64
N LYS A 224 -15.46 -18.87 32.88
CA LYS A 224 -15.05 -19.04 31.47
C LYS A 224 -15.56 -17.90 30.58
N LYS A 225 -16.82 -17.50 30.72
CA LYS A 225 -17.41 -16.34 30.03
C LYS A 225 -16.56 -15.09 30.26
N LYS A 226 -16.25 -14.80 31.53
CA LYS A 226 -15.41 -13.65 31.90
C LYS A 226 -14.00 -13.75 31.30
N ALA A 227 -13.43 -14.94 31.18
CA ALA A 227 -12.15 -15.14 30.50
C ALA A 227 -12.24 -14.80 29.01
N ILE A 228 -13.21 -15.37 28.28
CA ILE A 228 -13.40 -15.11 26.84
C ILE A 228 -13.65 -13.63 26.56
N TYR A 229 -14.42 -12.92 27.41
CA TYR A 229 -14.61 -11.47 27.24
C TYR A 229 -13.32 -10.66 27.40
N ARG A 230 -12.40 -11.09 28.29
CA ARG A 230 -11.07 -10.46 28.41
C ARG A 230 -10.23 -10.77 27.18
N ASP A 231 -10.24 -12.01 26.70
CA ASP A 231 -9.45 -12.40 25.53
C ASP A 231 -9.94 -11.72 24.26
N LEU A 232 -11.25 -11.57 24.12
CA LEU A 232 -11.89 -10.82 23.02
C LEU A 232 -11.52 -9.35 23.05
N SER A 233 -11.54 -8.70 24.21
CA SER A 233 -11.16 -7.28 24.31
C SER A 233 -9.67 -7.06 24.00
N ILE A 234 -8.81 -7.99 24.42
CA ILE A 234 -7.38 -7.99 24.08
C ILE A 234 -7.19 -8.21 22.56
N ALA A 235 -7.88 -9.18 21.96
CA ALA A 235 -7.83 -9.45 20.53
C ALA A 235 -8.30 -8.24 19.71
N GLN A 236 -9.43 -7.63 20.07
CA GLN A 236 -9.94 -6.41 19.42
C GLN A 236 -8.97 -5.23 19.55
N ALA A 237 -8.33 -5.04 20.70
CA ALA A 237 -7.33 -3.99 20.89
C ALA A 237 -6.10 -4.23 19.99
N ARG A 238 -5.66 -5.49 19.85
CA ARG A 238 -4.58 -5.87 18.95
C ARG A 238 -4.96 -5.64 17.48
N GLU A 239 -6.15 -6.04 17.05
CA GLU A 239 -6.65 -5.82 15.68
C GLU A 239 -6.71 -4.34 15.31
N ARG A 240 -7.19 -3.48 16.23
CA ARG A 240 -7.21 -2.03 15.99
C ARG A 240 -5.81 -1.49 15.81
N LYS A 241 -4.87 -1.90 16.65
CA LYS A 241 -3.47 -1.48 16.57
C LYS A 241 -2.84 -1.90 15.23
N THR A 242 -2.99 -3.16 14.83
CA THR A 242 -2.43 -3.65 13.56
C THR A 242 -3.09 -3.02 12.34
N PHE A 243 -4.39 -2.72 12.41
CA PHE A 243 -5.10 -1.99 11.35
C PHE A 243 -4.60 -0.55 11.21
N GLU A 244 -4.38 0.15 12.31
CA GLU A 244 -3.81 1.50 12.32
C GLU A 244 -2.37 1.52 11.78
N GLU A 245 -1.55 0.56 12.18
CA GLU A 245 -0.19 0.38 11.66
C GLU A 245 -0.20 0.11 10.15
N SER A 246 -1.05 -0.81 9.68
CA SER A 246 -1.22 -1.13 8.26
C SER A 246 -1.71 0.08 7.46
N ARG A 247 -2.63 0.87 8.03
CA ARG A 247 -3.13 2.11 7.41
C ARG A 247 -2.02 3.16 7.30
N SER A 248 -1.22 3.30 8.35
CA SER A 248 -0.06 4.21 8.38
C SER A 248 0.98 3.80 7.33
N GLN A 249 1.29 2.50 7.22
CA GLN A 249 2.17 1.96 6.18
C GLN A 249 1.64 2.24 4.76
N LYS A 250 0.36 1.98 4.50
CA LYS A 250 -0.29 2.30 3.22
C LYS A 250 -0.14 3.78 2.86
N LEU A 251 -0.39 4.68 3.82
CA LEU A 251 -0.25 6.11 3.60
C LEU A 251 1.21 6.51 3.34
N ARG A 252 2.17 5.94 4.08
CA ARG A 252 3.61 6.19 3.86
C ARG A 252 4.04 5.77 2.46
N LEU A 253 3.68 4.56 2.04
CA LEU A 253 4.00 4.06 0.70
C LEU A 253 3.36 4.92 -0.40
N ARG A 254 2.11 5.34 -0.20
CA ARG A 254 1.41 6.27 -1.11
C ARG A 254 2.21 7.56 -1.30
N LYS A 255 2.70 8.16 -0.21
CA LYS A 255 3.55 9.36 -0.26
C LYS A 255 4.87 9.08 -1.00
N CYS A 256 5.53 7.95 -0.73
CA CYS A 256 6.77 7.57 -1.40
C CYS A 256 6.58 7.43 -2.92
N ILE A 257 5.53 6.72 -3.34
CA ILE A 257 5.18 6.56 -4.77
C ILE A 257 4.99 7.91 -5.45
N ILE A 258 4.25 8.84 -4.83
CA ILE A 258 4.06 10.18 -5.38
C ILE A 258 5.40 10.89 -5.50
N ARG A 259 6.26 10.86 -4.47
CA ARG A 259 7.58 11.53 -4.46
C ARG A 259 8.55 10.97 -5.49
N GLU A 260 8.50 9.66 -5.73
CA GLU A 260 9.38 8.96 -6.68
C GLU A 260 8.91 9.09 -8.12
N ALA A 261 7.62 9.35 -8.36
CA ALA A 261 7.04 9.44 -9.70
C ALA A 261 7.74 10.51 -10.55
N GLU A 262 8.19 10.11 -11.74
CA GLU A 262 8.71 11.03 -12.77
C GLU A 262 7.54 11.73 -13.47
N ILE A 263 6.44 11.03 -13.71
CA ILE A 263 5.24 11.59 -14.31
C ILE A 263 4.04 11.20 -13.48
N LEU A 264 3.30 12.21 -13.02
CA LEU A 264 2.04 12.01 -12.33
C LEU A 264 0.90 12.57 -13.18
N VAL A 265 -0.10 11.74 -13.49
CA VAL A 265 -1.24 12.13 -14.33
C VAL A 265 -2.53 12.06 -13.52
N THR A 266 -3.30 13.15 -13.55
CA THR A 266 -4.51 13.31 -12.75
C THR A 266 -5.49 14.25 -13.44
N THR A 267 -6.73 14.31 -12.94
CA THR A 267 -7.63 15.44 -13.22
C THR A 267 -7.28 16.60 -12.30
N LEU A 268 -7.64 17.84 -12.70
CA LEU A 268 -7.40 19.02 -11.87
C LEU A 268 -8.06 18.87 -10.48
N SER A 269 -9.29 18.36 -10.43
CA SER A 269 -10.00 18.05 -9.18
C SER A 269 -9.30 17.00 -8.30
N GLY A 270 -8.51 16.11 -8.90
CA GLY A 270 -7.73 15.09 -8.18
C GLY A 270 -6.45 15.62 -7.55
N CYS A 271 -6.00 16.84 -7.89
CA CYS A 271 -4.74 17.40 -7.40
C CYS A 271 -4.78 17.84 -5.93
N GLY A 272 -5.94 18.26 -5.44
CA GLY A 272 -6.08 18.86 -4.11
C GLY A 272 -5.95 17.91 -2.92
N GLY A 273 -5.91 16.60 -3.17
CA GLY A 273 -5.79 15.58 -2.12
C GLY A 273 -4.35 15.21 -1.80
N ASP A 274 -4.01 13.95 -2.06
CA ASP A 274 -2.72 13.36 -1.69
C ASP A 274 -1.51 14.10 -2.29
N ILE A 275 -1.63 14.57 -3.54
CA ILE A 275 -0.56 15.29 -4.23
C ILE A 275 -0.25 16.60 -3.51
N TYR A 276 -1.28 17.39 -3.19
CA TYR A 276 -1.13 18.62 -2.42
C TYR A 276 -0.57 18.36 -1.02
N ALA A 277 -1.03 17.32 -0.34
CA ALA A 277 -0.52 16.96 1.00
C ALA A 277 0.98 16.62 0.97
N VAL A 278 1.45 15.89 -0.06
CA VAL A 278 2.87 15.56 -0.23
C VAL A 278 3.72 16.80 -0.54
N CYS A 279 3.22 17.70 -1.39
CA CYS A 279 3.93 18.92 -1.77
C CYS A 279 3.99 19.92 -0.61
N SER A 280 2.89 20.12 0.12
CA SER A 280 2.79 21.07 1.25
C SER A 280 3.62 20.66 2.47
N GLU A 281 3.73 19.35 2.75
CA GLU A 281 4.60 18.82 3.82
C GLU A 281 6.08 19.17 3.57
N SER A 282 6.49 19.13 2.30
CA SER A 282 7.86 19.46 1.88
C SER A 282 8.18 20.95 2.10
N ILE A 283 7.18 21.83 1.93
CA ILE A 283 7.32 23.28 2.11
C ILE A 283 7.29 23.66 3.61
N SER A 284 6.45 22.98 4.41
CA SER A 284 6.19 23.35 5.81
C SER A 284 7.26 22.90 6.82
N SER A 285 8.10 21.94 6.44
CA SER A 285 9.14 21.38 7.32
C SER A 285 10.30 22.34 7.60
N ASN A 286 10.42 23.44 6.85
CA ASN A 286 11.49 24.42 7.00
C ASN A 286 10.97 25.78 7.51
N ARG A 287 11.01 25.98 8.83
CA ARG A 287 10.71 27.30 9.43
C ARG A 287 11.92 28.26 9.50
N PHE A 288 13.14 27.78 9.17
CA PHE A 288 14.38 28.59 9.26
C PHE A 288 15.42 28.31 8.15
N GLY A 289 15.02 27.72 7.02
CA GLY A 289 15.91 27.46 5.87
C GLY A 289 15.15 27.51 4.56
N ARG A 290 15.85 27.66 3.41
CA ARG A 290 15.21 27.58 2.09
C ARG A 290 14.43 26.25 2.00
N PRO A 291 13.15 26.25 1.63
CA PRO A 291 12.39 25.01 1.52
C PRO A 291 13.11 24.06 0.55
N SER A 292 13.23 22.79 0.93
CA SER A 292 13.81 21.78 0.05
C SER A 292 12.79 21.49 -1.06
N GLU A 293 12.95 22.13 -2.23
CA GLU A 293 12.11 21.90 -3.42
C GLU A 293 12.26 20.49 -4.03
N GLU A 294 12.98 19.59 -3.33
CA GLU A 294 13.39 18.27 -3.80
C GLU A 294 12.22 17.35 -4.20
N PHE A 295 11.01 17.63 -3.71
CA PHE A 295 9.81 16.83 -3.95
C PHE A 295 8.68 17.59 -4.67
N LEU A 296 8.96 18.80 -5.18
CA LEU A 296 8.02 19.49 -6.06
C LEU A 296 8.10 18.94 -7.50
N PHE A 297 7.15 19.35 -8.33
CA PHE A 297 7.18 19.07 -9.77
C PHE A 297 7.91 20.21 -10.47
N ASP A 298 8.86 19.89 -11.34
CA ASP A 298 9.60 20.86 -12.14
C ASP A 298 8.71 21.48 -13.23
N VAL A 299 7.72 20.73 -13.70
CA VAL A 299 6.77 21.19 -14.72
C VAL A 299 5.36 20.75 -14.37
N VAL A 300 4.41 21.66 -14.53
CA VAL A 300 2.97 21.37 -14.47
C VAL A 300 2.36 21.65 -15.85
N VAL A 301 1.73 20.64 -16.44
CA VAL A 301 1.00 20.74 -17.70
C VAL A 301 -0.48 20.65 -17.40
N ILE A 302 -1.25 21.65 -17.82
CA ILE A 302 -2.70 21.69 -17.63
C ILE A 302 -3.37 21.66 -19.01
N ASP A 303 -4.00 20.54 -19.34
CA ASP A 303 -4.89 20.39 -20.49
C ASP A 303 -6.29 20.84 -20.09
N GLU A 304 -6.48 22.15 -20.02
CA GLU A 304 -7.77 22.79 -19.85
C GLU A 304 -8.37 23.07 -21.23
N ALA A 305 -9.53 22.48 -21.50
CA ALA A 305 -10.35 22.92 -22.64
C ALA A 305 -11.22 24.07 -22.13
N ALA A 306 -11.24 25.19 -22.87
CA ALA A 306 -12.16 26.30 -22.62
C ALA A 306 -13.58 25.76 -22.41
N GLN A 307 -14.10 25.95 -21.19
CA GLN A 307 -15.52 25.72 -20.87
C GLN A 307 -16.39 26.78 -21.53
#